data_AF-A0A379XJ65-F1
#
_entry.id   AF-A0A379XJ65-F1
#
_cell.length_a   1.000
_cell.length_b   1.000
_cell.length_c   1.000
_cell.angle_alpha   90.00
_cell.angle_beta   90.00
_cell.angle_gamma   90.00
#
_symmetry.space_group_name_H-M   'P 1'
#
loop_
_entity.id
_entity.type
_entity.pdbx_description
1 polymer ?
#
loop_
_entity_poly.entity_id
_entity_poly.type
_entity_poly.pdbx_seq_one_letter_code
_entity_poly.pdbx_strand_id
1 'polypeptide(L)'
;MRKFTLSLMHAFLPAGGRNALPGKRGVSRALLGLSLGMALTPLAGAATSAQQQLLEQVRLGEATHREDLVRQSLYRLELIDPNDPQVIAARFRYLLRQGDSDGAQKLLDRLAQLAPESTAYQSSRTAMLLSTPQGRQSLQEARLLATTGHTEQAIARYDKLFNGYPPEGELAVEYWTTVAKLPARRHEAINQLQKINAVSPGNNALQNALAQLLFASGRRDEGFAVLKQMAKSSTGRGAASAIWYQQIKDLPVSDASVQALQDYLTQFNEGDSVSAARAQLSEQQNS
;
A
#
# COMPACT_ATOMS: atom_id res chain seq x y z
N MET A 1 -11.24 5.71 69.29
CA MET A 1 -9.98 4.98 69.06
C MET A 1 -8.82 5.97 69.03
N ARG A 2 -7.69 5.58 69.62
CA ARG A 2 -6.61 6.45 70.13
C ARG A 2 -5.75 7.10 69.03
N LYS A 3 -5.29 8.32 69.31
CA LYS A 3 -4.15 9.02 68.67
C LYS A 3 -2.83 8.32 69.07
N PHE A 4 -1.85 8.24 68.16
CA PHE A 4 -0.42 8.25 68.49
C PHE A 4 0.41 8.76 67.30
N THR A 5 1.09 9.89 67.54
CA THR A 5 2.30 10.39 66.87
C THR A 5 3.52 9.58 67.29
N LEU A 6 4.54 9.43 66.43
CA LEU A 6 5.95 9.47 66.86
C LEU A 6 6.90 9.79 65.70
N SER A 7 7.81 10.72 65.98
CA SER A 7 8.99 11.12 65.19
C SER A 7 10.23 10.77 66.02
N LEU A 8 11.35 10.33 65.40
CA LEU A 8 12.73 10.35 65.95
C LEU A 8 13.70 9.94 64.81
N MET A 9 14.53 10.82 64.24
CA MET A 9 15.85 11.32 64.67
C MET A 9 16.93 10.27 65.00
N HIS A 10 18.11 10.52 64.40
CA HIS A 10 19.51 10.15 64.72
C HIS A 10 20.17 9.20 63.71
N ALA A 11 21.44 9.30 63.33
CA ALA A 11 22.46 10.34 63.23
C ALA A 11 23.75 9.62 62.76
N PHE A 12 24.68 10.39 62.19
CA PHE A 12 26.15 10.22 62.32
C PHE A 12 26.93 9.26 61.36
N LEU A 13 27.66 9.93 60.46
CA LEU A 13 28.96 9.60 59.82
C LEU A 13 30.05 9.24 60.89
N PRO A 14 31.30 8.76 60.60
CA PRO A 14 32.21 9.38 59.62
C PRO A 14 33.34 8.53 58.97
N ALA A 15 34.06 9.21 58.06
CA ALA A 15 35.51 9.11 57.72
C ALA A 15 36.05 7.82 57.07
N GLY A 16 36.97 7.87 56.10
CA GLY A 16 37.72 8.97 55.48
C GLY A 16 39.06 8.49 54.92
N GLY A 17 39.45 9.02 53.75
CA GLY A 17 40.85 9.13 53.29
C GLY A 17 41.44 7.90 52.55
N ARG A 18 42.33 8.01 51.56
CA ARG A 18 43.14 9.13 51.05
C ARG A 18 43.58 8.85 49.60
N ASN A 19 43.75 9.93 48.83
CA ASN A 19 44.43 10.01 47.53
C ASN A 19 45.91 9.61 47.59
N ALA A 20 46.45 9.07 46.48
CA ALA A 20 47.78 9.43 45.94
C ALA A 20 48.00 8.88 44.51
N LEU A 21 48.08 9.79 43.53
CA LEU A 21 48.85 9.68 42.27
C LEU A 21 50.35 9.96 42.62
N PRO A 22 51.39 9.64 41.80
CA PRO A 22 51.49 10.04 40.38
C PRO A 22 52.42 9.23 39.42
N GLY A 23 52.32 9.53 38.11
CA GLY A 23 53.53 9.85 37.32
C GLY A 23 53.91 9.00 36.09
N LYS A 24 53.72 9.63 34.92
CA LYS A 24 54.70 9.83 33.82
C LYS A 24 54.98 8.74 32.74
N ARG A 25 54.72 9.20 31.50
CA ARG A 25 55.53 9.16 30.25
C ARG A 25 55.44 7.92 29.35
N GLY A 26 55.13 8.19 28.08
CA GLY A 26 55.36 7.28 26.96
C GLY A 26 54.64 7.73 25.68
N VAL A 27 55.18 8.75 24.98
CA VAL A 27 54.82 9.04 23.59
C VAL A 27 55.65 8.11 22.72
N SER A 28 54.99 7.20 21.98
CA SER A 28 55.60 6.49 20.86
C SER A 28 54.63 6.48 19.67
N ARG A 29 55.01 7.24 18.64
CA ARG A 29 54.48 7.14 17.28
C ARG A 29 55.03 5.85 16.66
N ALA A 30 54.17 5.05 16.05
CA ALA A 30 54.57 4.12 15.00
C ALA A 30 53.52 4.18 13.88
N LEU A 31 53.97 4.60 12.70
CA LEU A 31 53.25 4.51 11.44
C LEU A 31 53.06 3.05 11.04
N LEU A 32 51.92 2.73 10.44
CA LEU A 32 51.84 1.97 9.18
C LEU A 32 50.40 2.06 8.67
N GLY A 33 50.22 2.96 7.70
CA GLY A 33 48.98 3.09 6.96
C GLY A 33 48.82 1.95 5.98
N LEU A 34 47.66 1.31 6.01
CA LEU A 34 47.12 0.56 4.88
C LEU A 34 45.59 0.74 4.91
N SER A 35 45.13 1.94 4.58
CA SER A 35 43.70 2.16 4.33
C SER A 35 43.39 1.62 2.93
N LEU A 36 42.94 0.38 2.90
CA LEU A 36 42.28 -0.21 1.75
C LEU A 36 41.01 0.62 1.44
N GLY A 37 41.10 1.48 0.44
CA GLY A 37 39.98 2.25 -0.08
C GLY A 37 38.97 1.31 -0.74
N MET A 38 38.11 0.67 0.05
CA MET A 38 36.82 0.23 -0.45
C MET A 38 36.03 1.49 -0.81
N ALA A 39 36.07 1.85 -2.09
CA ALA A 39 35.06 2.69 -2.68
C ALA A 39 33.71 1.95 -2.55
N LEU A 40 33.07 2.11 -1.40
CA LEU A 40 31.62 1.96 -1.28
C LEU A 40 31.05 3.08 -2.15
N THR A 41 30.86 2.78 -3.44
CA THR A 41 29.94 3.56 -4.26
C THR A 41 28.61 3.55 -3.52
N PRO A 42 28.10 4.69 -3.03
CA PRO A 42 26.75 4.70 -2.51
C PRO A 42 25.85 4.29 -3.68
N LEU A 43 25.21 3.13 -3.56
CA LEU A 43 24.01 2.84 -4.31
C LEU A 43 23.06 3.99 -3.98
N ALA A 44 22.99 4.98 -4.86
CA ALA A 44 22.03 6.07 -4.78
C ALA A 44 20.64 5.51 -5.10
N GLY A 45 20.11 4.68 -4.20
CA GLY A 45 18.67 4.66 -4.00
C GLY A 45 18.34 6.05 -3.47
N ALA A 46 17.57 6.83 -4.23
CA ALA A 46 17.13 8.15 -3.79
C ALA A 46 16.48 7.96 -2.40
N ALA A 47 17.17 8.43 -1.36
CA ALA A 47 16.62 8.41 -0.02
C ALA A 47 15.31 9.21 -0.07
N THR A 48 14.19 8.59 0.31
CA THR A 48 12.91 9.30 0.44
C THR A 48 13.12 10.56 1.27
N SER A 49 12.63 11.70 0.77
CA SER A 49 12.82 12.98 1.46
C SER A 49 12.18 12.94 2.84
N ALA A 50 12.67 13.77 3.78
CA ALA A 50 12.07 13.87 5.11
C ALA A 50 10.57 14.19 5.05
N GLN A 51 10.14 14.99 4.06
CA GLN A 51 8.74 15.30 3.78
C GLN A 51 7.95 14.06 3.32
N GLN A 52 8.50 13.24 2.42
CA GLN A 52 7.87 11.98 2.00
C GLN A 52 7.73 10.99 3.16
N GLN A 53 8.74 10.88 4.01
CA GLN A 53 8.69 10.03 5.20
C GLN A 53 7.60 10.49 6.19
N LEU A 54 7.44 11.80 6.38
CA LEU A 54 6.38 12.34 7.23
C LEU A 54 4.98 12.14 6.62
N LEU A 55 4.82 12.29 5.32
CA LEU A 55 3.57 11.98 4.62
C LEU A 55 3.21 10.49 4.75
N GLU A 56 4.21 9.60 4.71
CA GLU A 56 4.00 8.17 4.94
C GLU A 56 3.62 7.87 6.39
N GLN A 57 4.23 8.55 7.37
CA GLN A 57 3.79 8.45 8.77
C GLN A 57 2.35 8.92 8.97
N VAL A 58 1.92 9.99 8.27
CA VAL A 58 0.52 10.39 8.26
C VAL A 58 -0.35 9.26 7.71
N ARG A 59 -0.03 8.72 6.53
CA ARG A 59 -0.80 7.60 5.93
C ARG A 59 -0.87 6.38 6.86
N LEU A 60 0.24 6.03 7.50
CA LEU A 60 0.29 4.94 8.49
C LEU A 60 -0.58 5.25 9.71
N GLY A 61 -0.52 6.49 10.24
CA GLY A 61 -1.35 6.93 11.35
C GLY A 61 -2.84 6.88 11.00
N GLU A 62 -3.21 7.30 9.78
CA GLU A 62 -4.58 7.18 9.25
C GLU A 62 -5.04 5.73 9.18
N ALA A 63 -4.21 4.83 8.62
CA ALA A 63 -4.52 3.41 8.47
C ALA A 63 -4.60 2.67 9.82
N THR A 64 -3.90 3.15 10.84
CA THR A 64 -3.83 2.54 12.19
C THR A 64 -4.68 3.28 13.23
N HIS A 65 -5.45 4.30 12.82
CA HIS A 65 -6.22 5.17 13.71
C HIS A 65 -5.40 5.83 14.83
N ARG A 66 -4.10 6.05 14.60
CA ARG A 66 -3.20 6.76 15.52
C ARG A 66 -3.16 8.24 15.21
N GLU A 67 -4.18 8.95 15.70
CA GLU A 67 -4.36 10.40 15.46
C GLU A 67 -3.26 11.26 16.10
N ASP A 68 -2.56 10.75 17.12
CA ASP A 68 -1.37 11.36 17.70
C ASP A 68 -0.20 11.39 16.71
N LEU A 69 0.07 10.26 16.04
CA LEU A 69 1.07 10.17 14.99
C LEU A 69 0.73 11.11 13.83
N VAL A 70 -0.53 11.09 13.38
CA VAL A 70 -1.00 12.00 12.32
C VAL A 70 -0.76 13.45 12.70
N ARG A 71 -1.16 13.88 13.90
CA ARG A 71 -1.04 15.26 14.36
C ARG A 71 0.42 15.73 14.42
N GLN A 72 1.30 14.91 14.98
CA GLN A 72 2.72 15.24 15.11
C GLN A 72 3.41 15.33 13.74
N SER A 73 3.13 14.38 12.85
CA SER A 73 3.71 14.38 11.50
C SER A 73 3.19 15.54 10.66
N LEU A 74 1.89 15.86 10.74
CA LEU A 74 1.29 17.03 10.08
C LEU A 74 1.89 18.34 10.58
N TYR A 75 2.06 18.52 11.89
CA TYR A 75 2.69 19.72 12.45
C TYR A 75 4.09 19.96 11.85
N ARG A 76 4.89 18.90 11.74
CA ARG A 76 6.24 18.99 11.14
C ARG A 76 6.19 19.29 9.65
N LEU A 77 5.24 18.71 8.92
CA LEU A 77 5.04 18.99 7.50
C LEU A 77 4.66 20.46 7.27
N GLU A 78 3.75 21.01 8.07
CA GLU A 78 3.32 22.40 7.99
C GLU A 78 4.45 23.39 8.33
N LEU A 79 5.45 22.99 9.12
CA LEU A 79 6.66 23.78 9.34
C LEU A 79 7.66 23.72 8.17
N ILE A 80 7.65 22.64 7.38
CA ILE A 80 8.56 22.45 6.24
C ILE A 80 8.02 23.17 5.01
N ASP A 81 6.79 22.83 4.61
CA ASP A 81 6.13 23.43 3.44
C ASP A 81 4.60 23.48 3.67
N PRO A 82 4.06 24.59 4.20
CA PRO A 82 2.63 24.75 4.44
C PRO A 82 1.80 24.99 3.17
N ASN A 83 2.44 25.11 1.99
CA ASN A 83 1.77 25.33 0.71
C ASN A 83 1.81 24.10 -0.20
N ASP A 84 2.54 23.04 0.18
CA ASP A 84 2.51 21.75 -0.54
C ASP A 84 1.06 21.21 -0.60
N PRO A 85 0.50 20.99 -1.80
CA PRO A 85 -0.83 20.40 -1.96
C PRO A 85 -1.02 19.09 -1.19
N GLN A 86 0.02 18.25 -1.05
CA GLN A 86 -0.06 17.00 -0.28
C GLN A 86 -0.22 17.25 1.22
N VAL A 87 0.44 18.27 1.76
CA VAL A 87 0.32 18.66 3.18
C VAL A 87 -1.07 19.23 3.44
N ILE A 88 -1.56 20.11 2.56
CA ILE A 88 -2.91 20.67 2.67
C ILE A 88 -3.97 19.56 2.58
N ALA A 89 -3.83 18.62 1.64
CA ALA A 89 -4.74 17.48 1.50
C ALA A 89 -4.69 16.53 2.70
N ALA A 90 -3.52 16.33 3.31
CA ALA A 90 -3.38 15.55 4.52
C ALA A 90 -4.08 16.23 5.72
N ARG A 91 -3.91 17.55 5.89
CA ARG A 91 -4.63 18.33 6.92
C ARG A 91 -6.13 18.36 6.69
N PHE A 92 -6.56 18.49 5.43
CA PHE A 92 -7.96 18.36 5.02
C PHE A 92 -8.59 17.04 5.48
N ARG A 93 -7.91 15.90 5.19
CA ARG A 93 -8.40 14.58 5.61
C ARG A 93 -8.45 14.45 7.14
N TYR A 94 -7.50 15.03 7.85
CA TYR A 94 -7.53 15.10 9.31
C TYR A 94 -8.78 15.85 9.80
N LEU A 95 -9.08 17.06 9.28
CA LEU A 95 -10.26 17.83 9.70
C LEU A 95 -11.58 17.10 9.42
N LEU A 96 -11.71 16.44 8.26
CA LEU A 96 -12.88 15.60 7.96
C LEU A 96 -13.08 14.49 9.00
N ARG A 97 -12.01 13.81 9.44
CA ARG A 97 -12.11 12.77 10.49
C ARG A 97 -12.46 13.34 11.86
N GLN A 98 -12.08 14.58 12.15
CA GLN A 98 -12.49 15.28 13.37
C GLN A 98 -13.93 15.82 13.30
N GLY A 99 -14.60 15.71 12.15
CA GLY A 99 -15.95 16.25 11.93
C GLY A 99 -15.97 17.76 11.60
N ASP A 100 -14.81 18.41 11.48
CA ASP A 100 -14.69 19.82 11.10
C ASP A 100 -14.81 19.98 9.58
N SER A 101 -16.06 19.91 9.10
CA SER A 101 -16.37 20.03 7.68
C SER A 101 -16.13 21.45 7.14
N ASP A 102 -16.31 22.48 7.97
CA ASP A 102 -16.09 23.87 7.59
C ASP A 102 -14.59 24.16 7.39
N GLY A 103 -13.76 23.69 8.32
CA GLY A 103 -12.31 23.77 8.20
C GLY A 103 -11.78 22.97 7.01
N ALA A 104 -12.33 21.77 6.78
CA ALA A 104 -12.02 20.98 5.59
C ALA A 104 -12.41 21.72 4.30
N GLN A 105 -13.61 22.31 4.22
CA GLN A 105 -14.03 23.06 3.05
C GLN A 105 -13.08 24.23 2.73
N LYS A 106 -12.63 24.98 3.74
CA LYS A 106 -11.64 26.07 3.54
C LYS A 106 -10.33 25.57 2.95
N LEU A 107 -9.85 24.40 3.38
CA LEU A 107 -8.63 23.80 2.82
C LEU A 107 -8.84 23.28 1.40
N LEU A 108 -10.04 22.76 1.09
CA LEU A 108 -10.40 22.37 -0.27
C LEU A 108 -10.44 23.58 -1.21
N ASP A 109 -11.01 24.70 -0.78
CA ASP A 109 -11.04 25.95 -1.56
C ASP A 109 -9.63 26.48 -1.79
N ARG A 110 -8.76 26.38 -0.78
CA ARG A 110 -7.34 26.74 -0.91
C ARG A 110 -6.61 25.82 -1.91
N LEU A 111 -6.87 24.51 -1.89
CA LEU A 111 -6.32 23.58 -2.89
C LEU A 111 -6.80 23.92 -4.29
N ALA A 112 -8.08 24.31 -4.46
CA ALA A 112 -8.63 24.71 -5.75
C ALA A 112 -7.89 25.93 -6.33
N GLN A 113 -7.46 26.86 -5.49
CA GLN A 113 -6.72 28.05 -5.90
C GLN A 113 -5.24 27.75 -6.18
N LEU A 114 -4.59 26.95 -5.33
CA LEU A 114 -3.15 26.68 -5.43
C LEU A 114 -2.80 25.66 -6.51
N ALA A 115 -3.59 24.60 -6.64
CA ALA A 115 -3.26 23.47 -7.50
C ALA A 115 -4.52 22.75 -8.02
N PRO A 116 -5.35 23.41 -8.86
CA PRO A 116 -6.64 22.88 -9.34
C PRO A 116 -6.52 21.56 -10.13
N GLU A 117 -5.39 21.32 -10.80
CA GLU A 117 -5.15 20.10 -11.58
C GLU A 117 -4.40 19.02 -10.79
N SER A 118 -4.13 19.23 -9.49
CA SER A 118 -3.39 18.27 -8.67
C SER A 118 -4.25 17.09 -8.23
N THR A 119 -3.66 15.90 -8.18
CA THR A 119 -4.33 14.71 -7.59
C THR A 119 -4.76 14.95 -6.15
N ALA A 120 -3.99 15.73 -5.38
CA ALA A 120 -4.33 16.16 -4.03
C ALA A 120 -5.69 16.87 -3.98
N TYR A 121 -5.92 17.87 -4.85
CA TYR A 121 -7.20 18.58 -4.91
C TYR A 121 -8.35 17.65 -5.33
N GLN A 122 -8.14 16.83 -6.37
CA GLN A 122 -9.18 15.97 -6.93
C GLN A 122 -9.63 14.89 -5.93
N SER A 123 -8.66 14.27 -5.24
CA SER A 123 -8.90 13.30 -4.17
C SER A 123 -9.59 13.95 -2.97
N SER A 124 -9.18 15.17 -2.57
CA SER A 124 -9.85 15.93 -1.50
C SER A 124 -11.28 16.31 -1.86
N ARG A 125 -11.54 16.75 -3.09
CA ARG A 125 -12.91 17.07 -3.56
C ARG A 125 -13.82 15.84 -3.47
N THR A 126 -13.32 14.68 -3.92
CA THR A 126 -14.07 13.43 -3.85
C THR A 126 -14.35 13.03 -2.39
N ALA A 127 -13.36 13.13 -1.50
CA ALA A 127 -13.56 12.87 -0.08
C ALA A 127 -14.57 13.84 0.57
N MET A 128 -14.55 15.13 0.20
CA MET A 128 -15.56 16.10 0.66
C MET A 128 -16.96 15.72 0.19
N LEU A 129 -17.10 15.34 -1.08
CA LEU A 129 -18.40 14.92 -1.62
C LEU A 129 -18.94 13.71 -0.86
N LEU A 130 -18.09 12.70 -0.64
CA LEU A 130 -18.45 11.46 0.07
C LEU A 130 -18.66 11.64 1.58
N SER A 131 -18.25 12.77 2.18
CA SER A 131 -18.59 13.11 3.57
C SER A 131 -20.06 13.52 3.74
N THR A 132 -20.73 13.89 2.65
CA THR A 132 -22.15 14.28 2.65
C THR A 132 -23.10 13.09 2.45
N PRO A 133 -24.35 13.15 2.97
CA PRO A 133 -25.36 12.12 2.69
C PRO A 133 -25.63 11.93 1.19
N GLN A 134 -25.68 13.02 0.42
CA GLN A 134 -25.93 12.99 -1.02
C GLN A 134 -24.83 12.29 -1.80
N GLY A 135 -23.56 12.57 -1.48
CA GLY A 135 -22.43 11.91 -2.12
C GLY A 135 -22.40 10.42 -1.80
N ARG A 136 -22.69 10.03 -0.55
CA ARG A 136 -22.83 8.62 -0.17
C ARG A 136 -23.96 7.93 -0.93
N GLN A 137 -25.13 8.56 -1.04
CA GLN A 137 -26.25 8.01 -1.80
C GLN A 137 -25.86 7.81 -3.27
N SER A 138 -25.21 8.81 -3.89
CA SER A 138 -24.76 8.73 -5.29
C SER A 138 -23.80 7.56 -5.52
N LEU A 139 -22.87 7.32 -4.59
CA LEU A 139 -21.98 6.17 -4.63
C LEU A 139 -22.72 4.83 -4.50
N GLN A 140 -23.72 4.75 -3.60
CA GLN A 140 -24.51 3.53 -3.43
C GLN A 140 -25.38 3.23 -4.65
N GLU A 141 -25.94 4.25 -5.31
CA GLU A 141 -26.65 4.09 -6.58
C GLU A 141 -25.72 3.52 -7.66
N ALA A 142 -24.49 4.04 -7.79
CA ALA A 142 -23.51 3.52 -8.74
C ALA A 142 -23.17 2.04 -8.47
N ARG A 143 -22.98 1.67 -7.20
CA ARG A 143 -22.74 0.29 -6.78
C ARG A 143 -23.93 -0.64 -7.10
N LEU A 144 -25.15 -0.19 -6.84
CA LEU A 144 -26.36 -0.96 -7.15
C LEU A 144 -26.48 -1.23 -8.66
N LEU A 145 -26.20 -0.23 -9.48
CA LEU A 145 -26.18 -0.39 -10.94
C LEU A 145 -25.09 -1.39 -11.37
N ALA A 146 -23.89 -1.31 -10.76
CA ALA A 146 -22.77 -2.19 -11.08
C ALA A 146 -23.03 -3.66 -10.70
N THR A 147 -23.74 -3.91 -9.60
CA THR A 147 -24.09 -5.26 -9.13
C THR A 147 -25.29 -5.86 -9.86
N THR A 148 -26.24 -5.03 -10.30
CA THR A 148 -27.43 -5.45 -11.07
C THR A 148 -27.18 -5.57 -12.58
N GLY A 149 -25.94 -5.38 -13.04
CA GLY A 149 -25.55 -5.57 -14.44
C GLY A 149 -25.71 -4.33 -15.34
N HIS A 150 -26.21 -3.21 -14.81
CA HIS A 150 -26.35 -1.93 -15.52
C HIS A 150 -25.00 -1.19 -15.64
N THR A 151 -24.02 -1.86 -16.24
CA THR A 151 -22.60 -1.45 -16.24
C THR A 151 -22.37 -0.05 -16.78
N GLU A 152 -22.95 0.29 -17.94
CA GLU A 152 -22.77 1.62 -18.55
C GLU A 152 -23.34 2.74 -17.66
N GLN A 153 -24.50 2.51 -17.06
CA GLN A 153 -25.12 3.47 -16.15
C GLN A 153 -24.31 3.62 -14.86
N ALA A 154 -23.78 2.53 -14.34
CA ALA A 154 -22.89 2.56 -13.18
C ALA A 154 -21.65 3.40 -13.46
N ILE A 155 -20.99 3.16 -14.60
CA ILE A 155 -19.81 3.92 -15.04
C ILE A 155 -20.15 5.40 -15.18
N ALA A 156 -21.27 5.76 -15.84
CA ALA A 156 -21.70 7.15 -15.96
C ALA A 156 -21.94 7.83 -14.61
N ARG A 157 -22.48 7.08 -13.63
CA ARG A 157 -22.67 7.58 -12.25
C ARG A 157 -21.35 7.78 -11.52
N TYR A 158 -20.40 6.85 -11.65
CA TYR A 158 -19.05 7.03 -11.11
C TYR A 158 -18.33 8.19 -11.78
N ASP A 159 -18.36 8.30 -13.11
CA ASP A 159 -17.70 9.36 -13.86
C ASP A 159 -18.22 10.74 -13.45
N LYS A 160 -19.54 10.86 -13.20
CA LYS A 160 -20.14 12.08 -12.65
C LYS A 160 -19.71 12.34 -11.20
N LEU A 161 -19.68 11.31 -10.35
CA LEU A 161 -19.27 11.42 -8.95
C LEU A 161 -17.82 11.90 -8.82
N PHE A 162 -16.95 11.42 -9.71
CA PHE A 162 -15.53 11.71 -9.71
C PHE A 162 -15.13 12.87 -10.63
N ASN A 163 -16.07 13.37 -11.43
CA ASN A 163 -15.88 14.43 -12.42
C ASN A 163 -14.68 14.15 -13.34
N GLY A 164 -14.58 12.90 -13.83
CA GLY A 164 -13.50 12.46 -14.72
C GLY A 164 -12.15 12.18 -14.05
N TYR A 165 -12.02 12.35 -12.73
CA TYR A 165 -10.79 12.08 -11.99
C TYR A 165 -10.89 10.78 -11.20
N PRO A 166 -10.29 9.67 -11.65
CA PRO A 166 -10.43 8.39 -10.99
C PRO A 166 -10.05 8.49 -9.50
N PRO A 167 -10.81 7.84 -8.60
CA PRO A 167 -10.50 7.86 -7.18
C PRO A 167 -9.19 7.13 -6.89
N GLU A 168 -8.63 7.34 -5.70
CA GLU A 168 -7.46 6.59 -5.19
C GLU A 168 -7.88 5.46 -4.23
N GLY A 169 -6.96 4.56 -3.93
CA GLY A 169 -7.16 3.47 -2.98
C GLY A 169 -8.21 2.43 -3.41
N GLU A 170 -8.95 1.86 -2.47
CA GLU A 170 -9.93 0.80 -2.72
C GLU A 170 -11.05 1.23 -3.68
N LEU A 171 -11.44 2.50 -3.65
CA LEU A 171 -12.47 3.02 -4.57
C LEU A 171 -11.96 3.07 -6.02
N ALA A 172 -10.66 3.21 -6.23
CA ALA A 172 -10.02 3.08 -7.55
C ALA A 172 -10.19 1.66 -8.11
N VAL A 173 -9.97 0.66 -7.26
CA VAL A 173 -10.14 -0.76 -7.62
C VAL A 173 -11.60 -1.02 -8.00
N GLU A 174 -12.55 -0.57 -7.18
CA GLU A 174 -13.98 -0.70 -7.46
C GLU A 174 -14.40 -0.05 -8.79
N TYR A 175 -13.96 1.19 -9.02
CA TYR A 175 -14.23 1.92 -10.26
C TYR A 175 -13.67 1.19 -11.48
N TRP A 176 -12.37 0.89 -11.49
CA TRP A 176 -11.72 0.30 -12.67
C TRP A 176 -12.13 -1.14 -12.93
N THR A 177 -12.45 -1.93 -11.90
CA THR A 177 -13.04 -3.27 -12.10
C THR A 177 -14.43 -3.18 -12.72
N THR A 178 -15.22 -2.16 -12.40
CA THR A 178 -16.50 -1.88 -13.06
C THR A 178 -16.29 -1.44 -14.51
N VAL A 179 -15.37 -0.53 -14.77
CA VAL A 179 -15.03 -0.07 -16.14
C VAL A 179 -14.53 -1.22 -17.01
N ALA A 180 -13.77 -2.17 -16.44
CA ALA A 180 -13.25 -3.33 -17.17
C ALA A 180 -14.34 -4.25 -17.75
N LYS A 181 -15.56 -4.21 -17.20
CA LYS A 181 -16.72 -4.94 -17.73
C LYS A 181 -17.19 -4.38 -19.08
N LEU A 182 -16.91 -3.10 -19.38
CA LEU A 182 -17.24 -2.47 -20.66
C LEU A 182 -16.14 -2.78 -21.70
N PRO A 183 -16.43 -3.51 -22.80
CA PRO A 183 -15.40 -3.92 -23.76
C PRO A 183 -14.60 -2.74 -24.34
N ALA A 184 -15.27 -1.63 -24.66
CA ALA A 184 -14.65 -0.44 -25.24
C ALA A 184 -13.61 0.22 -24.32
N ARG A 185 -13.74 0.08 -22.99
CA ARG A 185 -12.83 0.67 -21.99
C ARG A 185 -11.99 -0.37 -21.24
N ARG A 186 -12.07 -1.65 -21.63
CA ARG A 186 -11.41 -2.74 -20.91
C ARG A 186 -9.89 -2.60 -20.86
N HIS A 187 -9.26 -2.22 -21.98
CA HIS A 187 -7.81 -2.05 -22.04
C HIS A 187 -7.32 -0.92 -21.11
N GLU A 188 -8.03 0.21 -21.10
CA GLU A 188 -7.78 1.33 -20.19
C GLU A 188 -7.86 0.85 -18.74
N ALA A 189 -8.94 0.17 -18.38
CA ALA A 189 -9.16 -0.31 -17.02
C ALA A 189 -8.09 -1.31 -16.54
N ILE A 190 -7.70 -2.26 -17.39
CA ILE A 190 -6.63 -3.21 -17.04
C ILE A 190 -5.32 -2.46 -16.76
N ASN A 191 -4.95 -1.49 -17.59
CA ASN A 191 -3.71 -0.73 -17.40
C ASN A 191 -3.74 0.06 -16.08
N GLN A 192 -4.90 0.58 -15.68
CA GLN A 192 -5.05 1.28 -14.40
C GLN A 192 -5.00 0.33 -13.21
N LEU A 193 -5.65 -0.83 -13.29
CA LEU A 193 -5.58 -1.88 -12.27
C LEU A 193 -4.15 -2.42 -12.10
N GLN A 194 -3.37 -2.52 -13.19
CA GLN A 194 -1.95 -2.87 -13.11
C GLN A 194 -1.12 -1.83 -12.35
N LYS A 195 -1.35 -0.53 -12.61
CA LYS A 195 -0.70 0.55 -11.85
C LYS A 195 -1.05 0.49 -10.38
N ILE A 196 -2.32 0.24 -10.04
CA ILE A 196 -2.77 0.11 -8.65
C ILE A 196 -2.10 -1.09 -7.97
N ASN A 197 -2.07 -2.26 -8.63
CA ASN A 197 -1.41 -3.45 -8.09
C ASN A 197 0.10 -3.26 -7.87
N ALA A 198 0.76 -2.44 -8.70
CA ALA A 198 2.19 -2.14 -8.54
C ALA A 198 2.50 -1.31 -7.29
N VAL A 199 1.60 -0.41 -6.89
CA VAL A 199 1.78 0.45 -5.71
C VAL A 199 1.19 -0.14 -4.43
N SER A 200 0.29 -1.12 -4.53
CA SER A 200 -0.34 -1.79 -3.39
C SER A 200 -0.24 -3.32 -3.54
N PRO A 201 0.99 -3.88 -3.45
CA PRO A 201 1.19 -5.32 -3.56
C PRO A 201 0.52 -6.05 -2.39
N GLY A 202 -0.11 -7.19 -2.67
CA GLY A 202 -0.72 -8.05 -1.65
C GLY A 202 -2.25 -7.91 -1.52
N ASN A 203 -2.89 -7.04 -2.30
CA ASN A 203 -4.34 -7.08 -2.47
C ASN A 203 -4.71 -8.29 -3.36
N ASN A 204 -4.91 -9.45 -2.71
CA ASN A 204 -5.23 -10.70 -3.40
C ASN A 204 -6.54 -10.62 -4.22
N ALA A 205 -7.53 -9.84 -3.77
CA ALA A 205 -8.79 -9.68 -4.49
C ALA A 205 -8.58 -8.92 -5.81
N LEU A 206 -7.82 -7.82 -5.77
CA LEU A 206 -7.39 -7.09 -6.97
C LEU A 206 -6.60 -7.99 -7.91
N GLN A 207 -5.60 -8.73 -7.39
CA GLN A 207 -4.75 -9.59 -8.19
C GLN A 207 -5.55 -10.72 -8.88
N ASN A 208 -6.50 -11.31 -8.17
CA ASN A 208 -7.39 -12.32 -8.72
C ASN A 208 -8.22 -11.75 -9.89
N ALA A 209 -8.93 -10.63 -9.64
CA ALA A 209 -9.75 -9.97 -10.66
C ALA A 209 -8.90 -9.54 -11.88
N LEU A 210 -7.72 -8.98 -11.64
CA LEU A 210 -6.79 -8.55 -12.68
C LEU A 210 -6.27 -9.72 -13.52
N ALA A 211 -5.90 -10.84 -12.90
CA ALA A 211 -5.45 -12.03 -13.61
C ALA A 211 -6.55 -12.58 -14.54
N GLN A 212 -7.79 -12.68 -14.03
CA GLN A 212 -8.93 -13.12 -14.85
C GLN A 212 -9.17 -12.18 -16.04
N LEU A 213 -9.14 -10.87 -15.82
CA LEU A 213 -9.29 -9.87 -16.88
C LEU A 213 -8.18 -9.96 -17.93
N LEU A 214 -6.94 -10.20 -17.52
CA LEU A 214 -5.80 -10.37 -18.42
C LEU A 214 -5.97 -11.62 -19.29
N PHE A 215 -6.35 -12.76 -18.71
CA PHE A 215 -6.62 -13.98 -19.48
C PHE A 215 -7.79 -13.80 -20.45
N ALA A 216 -8.90 -13.21 -19.99
CA ALA A 216 -10.06 -12.91 -20.83
C ALA A 216 -9.77 -11.92 -21.97
N SER A 217 -8.66 -11.17 -21.88
CA SER A 217 -8.20 -10.22 -22.90
C SER A 217 -7.03 -10.75 -23.73
N GLY A 218 -6.68 -12.04 -23.61
CA GLY A 218 -5.57 -12.67 -24.35
C GLY A 218 -4.17 -12.30 -23.86
N ARG A 219 -4.03 -11.53 -22.77
CA ARG A 219 -2.76 -11.07 -22.19
C ARG A 219 -2.20 -12.12 -21.22
N ARG A 220 -1.95 -13.34 -21.71
CA ARG A 220 -1.63 -14.52 -20.88
C ARG A 220 -0.39 -14.35 -20.01
N ASP A 221 0.71 -13.86 -20.58
CA ASP A 221 1.99 -13.72 -19.85
C ASP A 221 1.86 -12.77 -18.66
N GLU A 222 1.13 -11.67 -18.85
CA GLU A 222 0.84 -10.70 -17.80
C GLU A 222 -0.08 -11.29 -16.74
N GLY A 223 -1.07 -12.10 -17.15
CA GLY A 223 -1.94 -12.84 -16.24
C GLY A 223 -1.13 -13.76 -15.31
N PHE A 224 -0.22 -14.55 -15.87
CA PHE A 224 0.67 -15.40 -15.07
C PHE A 224 1.62 -14.60 -14.19
N ALA A 225 2.13 -13.45 -14.64
CA ALA A 225 2.95 -12.57 -13.80
C ALA A 225 2.17 -12.08 -12.56
N VAL A 226 0.90 -11.73 -12.70
CA VAL A 226 0.03 -11.36 -11.58
C VAL A 226 -0.22 -12.55 -10.65
N LEU A 227 -0.46 -13.76 -11.18
CA LEU A 227 -0.61 -14.96 -10.35
C LEU A 227 0.67 -15.28 -9.56
N LYS A 228 1.86 -15.10 -10.14
CA LYS A 228 3.14 -15.23 -9.43
C LYS A 228 3.25 -14.24 -8.27
N GLN A 229 2.80 -13.00 -8.46
CA GLN A 229 2.75 -12.01 -7.37
C GLN A 229 1.78 -12.44 -6.27
N MET A 230 0.58 -12.89 -6.65
CA MET A 230 -0.44 -13.38 -5.72
C MET A 230 0.03 -14.60 -4.92
N ALA A 231 0.82 -15.49 -5.54
CA ALA A 231 1.38 -16.67 -4.90
C ALA A 231 2.46 -16.40 -3.84
N LYS A 232 3.01 -15.17 -3.80
CA LYS A 232 3.90 -14.72 -2.72
C LYS A 232 3.16 -14.54 -1.40
N SER A 233 1.86 -14.27 -1.44
CA SER A 233 1.00 -14.21 -0.26
C SER A 233 0.50 -15.61 0.12
N SER A 234 0.59 -15.97 1.40
CA SER A 234 0.10 -17.27 1.89
C SER A 234 -1.41 -17.44 1.64
N THR A 235 -2.18 -16.38 1.83
CA THR A 235 -3.63 -16.36 1.61
C THR A 235 -4.02 -16.30 0.12
N GLY A 236 -3.10 -15.85 -0.75
CA GLY A 236 -3.32 -15.77 -2.20
C GLY A 236 -2.88 -17.03 -2.97
N ARG A 237 -1.93 -17.80 -2.42
CA ARG A 237 -1.29 -18.92 -3.10
C ARG A 237 -2.24 -20.00 -3.60
N GLY A 238 -3.20 -20.43 -2.79
CA GLY A 238 -4.15 -21.47 -3.18
C GLY A 238 -5.01 -21.05 -4.38
N ALA A 239 -5.56 -19.83 -4.33
CA ALA A 239 -6.36 -19.29 -5.43
C ALA A 239 -5.51 -19.05 -6.69
N ALA A 240 -4.28 -18.55 -6.54
CA ALA A 240 -3.36 -18.35 -7.66
C ALA A 240 -3.02 -19.68 -8.35
N SER A 241 -2.77 -20.73 -7.55
CA SER A 241 -2.53 -22.10 -8.01
C SER A 241 -3.72 -22.63 -8.81
N ALA A 242 -4.93 -22.52 -8.26
CA ALA A 242 -6.14 -22.96 -8.93
C ALA A 242 -6.35 -22.24 -10.28
N ILE A 243 -6.23 -20.91 -10.33
CA ILE A 243 -6.41 -20.15 -11.58
C ILE A 243 -5.35 -20.52 -12.61
N TRP A 244 -4.08 -20.68 -12.19
CA TRP A 244 -3.01 -21.10 -13.10
C TRP A 244 -3.32 -22.48 -13.68
N TYR A 245 -3.70 -23.44 -12.83
CA TYR A 245 -4.03 -24.79 -13.27
C TYR A 245 -5.21 -24.81 -14.26
N GLN A 246 -6.23 -23.97 -14.04
CA GLN A 246 -7.34 -23.82 -15.00
C GLN A 246 -6.87 -23.34 -16.38
N GLN A 247 -5.79 -22.57 -16.47
CA GLN A 247 -5.24 -22.11 -17.76
C GLN A 247 -4.46 -23.16 -18.52
N ILE A 248 -4.10 -24.28 -17.88
CA ILE A 248 -3.26 -25.34 -18.47
C ILE A 248 -3.99 -26.68 -18.62
N LYS A 249 -4.98 -26.97 -17.76
CA LYS A 249 -5.62 -28.30 -17.69
C LYS A 249 -6.28 -28.71 -19.02
N ASP A 250 -6.82 -27.75 -19.77
CA ASP A 250 -7.58 -27.98 -21.01
C ASP A 250 -6.70 -27.82 -22.27
N LEU A 251 -5.37 -27.66 -22.11
CA LEU A 251 -4.45 -27.61 -23.25
C LEU A 251 -4.36 -28.99 -23.92
N PRO A 252 -4.37 -29.06 -25.26
CA PRO A 252 -4.10 -30.30 -25.98
C PRO A 252 -2.74 -30.89 -25.60
N VAL A 253 -2.67 -32.21 -25.50
CA VAL A 253 -1.43 -32.93 -25.17
C VAL A 253 -0.34 -32.59 -26.20
N SER A 254 0.75 -32.02 -25.70
CA SER A 254 1.88 -31.54 -26.49
C SER A 254 3.08 -31.28 -25.58
N ASP A 255 4.28 -31.10 -26.16
CA ASP A 255 5.46 -30.66 -25.41
C ASP A 255 5.21 -29.34 -24.66
N ALA A 256 4.39 -28.46 -25.24
CA ALA A 256 4.01 -27.20 -24.62
C ALA A 256 3.12 -27.39 -23.37
N SER A 257 2.17 -28.34 -23.39
CA SER A 257 1.35 -28.64 -22.21
C SER A 257 2.17 -29.29 -21.10
N VAL A 258 3.10 -30.19 -21.46
CA VAL A 258 4.06 -30.81 -20.53
C VAL A 258 4.93 -29.74 -19.87
N GLN A 259 5.51 -28.83 -20.64
CA GLN A 259 6.30 -27.72 -20.10
C GLN A 259 5.47 -26.81 -19.20
N ALA A 260 4.23 -26.48 -19.59
CA ALA A 260 3.35 -25.65 -18.77
C ALA A 260 2.99 -26.29 -17.43
N LEU A 261 2.78 -27.62 -17.39
CA LEU A 261 2.56 -28.39 -16.16
C LEU A 261 3.82 -28.42 -15.29
N GLN A 262 5.00 -28.62 -15.89
CA GLN A 262 6.28 -28.57 -15.17
C GLN A 262 6.52 -27.20 -14.55
N ASP A 263 6.36 -26.12 -15.32
CA ASP A 263 6.51 -24.74 -14.85
C ASP A 263 5.56 -24.45 -13.68
N TYR A 264 4.30 -24.87 -13.79
CA TYR A 264 3.33 -24.77 -12.70
C TYR A 264 3.79 -25.51 -11.43
N LEU A 265 4.30 -26.74 -11.56
CA LEU A 265 4.80 -27.53 -10.43
C LEU A 265 6.09 -26.98 -9.81
N THR A 266 6.88 -26.18 -10.54
CA THR A 266 8.00 -25.44 -9.94
C THR A 266 7.53 -24.29 -9.05
N GLN A 267 6.37 -23.71 -9.37
CA GLN A 267 5.81 -22.55 -8.66
C GLN A 267 4.94 -22.95 -7.47
N PHE A 268 4.28 -24.10 -7.54
CA PHE A 268 3.34 -24.60 -6.53
C PHE A 268 3.66 -26.04 -6.12
N ASN A 269 3.79 -26.27 -4.82
CA ASN A 269 4.25 -27.54 -4.25
C ASN A 269 3.15 -28.35 -3.54
N GLU A 270 2.03 -27.71 -3.18
CA GLU A 270 0.96 -28.26 -2.34
C GLU A 270 -0.44 -27.83 -2.83
N GLY A 271 -1.47 -28.62 -2.46
CA GLY A 271 -2.89 -28.37 -2.75
C GLY A 271 -3.47 -29.27 -3.85
N ASP A 272 -4.80 -29.30 -3.94
CA ASP A 272 -5.53 -30.21 -4.85
C ASP A 272 -5.16 -30.01 -6.32
N SER A 273 -4.98 -28.76 -6.75
CA SER A 273 -4.54 -28.45 -8.12
C SER A 273 -3.13 -28.95 -8.40
N VAL A 274 -2.25 -29.03 -7.40
CA VAL A 274 -0.89 -29.60 -7.56
C VAL A 274 -0.96 -31.12 -7.71
N SER A 275 -1.79 -31.79 -6.91
CA SER A 275 -2.03 -33.23 -7.04
C SER A 275 -2.61 -33.58 -8.42
N ALA A 276 -3.59 -32.82 -8.90
CA ALA A 276 -4.17 -32.98 -10.23
C ALA A 276 -3.15 -32.75 -11.35
N ALA A 277 -2.35 -31.68 -11.26
CA ALA A 277 -1.30 -31.41 -12.24
C ALA A 277 -0.23 -32.50 -12.31
N ARG A 278 0.17 -33.10 -11.17
CA ARG A 278 1.11 -34.23 -11.16
C ARG A 278 0.54 -35.46 -11.86
N ALA A 279 -0.73 -35.78 -11.61
CA ALA A 279 -1.41 -36.90 -12.28
C ALA A 279 -1.47 -36.66 -13.80
N GLN A 280 -1.93 -35.48 -14.21
CA GLN A 280 -2.02 -35.10 -15.62
C GLN A 280 -0.65 -35.10 -16.32
N LEU A 281 0.41 -34.62 -15.67
CA LEU A 281 1.76 -34.66 -16.23
C LEU A 281 2.23 -36.09 -16.47
N SER A 282 1.98 -37.00 -15.51
CA SER A 282 2.33 -38.41 -15.67
C SER A 282 1.55 -39.08 -16.80
N GLU A 283 0.26 -38.77 -16.96
CA GLU A 283 -0.55 -39.31 -18.06
C GLU A 283 -0.04 -38.86 -19.43
N GLN A 284 0.30 -37.57 -19.56
CA GLN A 284 0.82 -37.01 -20.81
C GLN A 284 2.20 -37.54 -21.19
N GLN A 285 3.04 -37.90 -20.22
CA GLN A 285 4.37 -38.47 -20.49
C GLN A 285 4.34 -39.96 -20.84
N ASN A 286 3.25 -40.65 -20.50
CA ASN A 286 3.05 -42.08 -20.75
C ASN A 286 2.19 -42.37 -21.99
N SER A 287 1.68 -41.33 -22.67
CA SER A 287 0.87 -41.40 -23.89
C SER A 287 1.74 -41.19 -25.13
#